data_AF-A0A967BR36-F1
#
_entry.id   AF-A0A967BR36-F1
#
_cell.length_a   1.000
_cell.length_b   1.000
_cell.length_c   1.000
_cell.angle_alpha   90.00
_cell.angle_beta   90.00
_cell.angle_gamma   90.00
#
_symmetry.space_group_name_H-M   'P 1'
#
loop_
_entity.id
_entity.type
_entity.pdbx_description
1 polymer ?
#
loop_
_entity_poly.entity_id
_entity_poly.type
_entity_poly.pdbx_seq_one_letter_code
_entity_poly.pdbx_strand_id
1 'polypeptide(L)'
;MKKIILFLLILLQTSQFAYAADSLTSAPDPSELGEPSEIEIITRPDGTIEYRKTYKIYELIEIPTELFERDKFGYENPILDPSHIKSPSEVSRDPAVIGSNILLAILIFLVVGIACFLFNNVIEENGDEINKFTRKIPLLNLFEKSKLRKNSFTRKVVLLILLIIFGLITAHITPDFNLFEQKNLGILIITVATVVIASYTKDLMRFFLARKWNWPAFFKPNILGLFLAVFCVILSRNLAISPGYLFGIPMGLFIFSEKFERNEGKFEYYSLTWMFLMAVAVWFITPYTKDYEVVHDLSNLLYIILLEGVFFELFPITFLPGKAIYKWSKFAWASLFTAVSFLLLHSLFNPSSTFSAINESPPTTNTLIILGAFVGMSFFVWGVAKLRLNSKRA
;
A
#
# COMPACT_ATOMS: atom_id res chain seq x y z
N MET A 1 -7.82 -9.06 19.81
CA MET A 1 -6.40 -9.39 19.56
C MET A 1 -6.19 -10.79 18.98
N LYS A 2 -6.62 -11.89 19.65
CA LYS A 2 -6.53 -13.26 19.10
C LYS A 2 -7.20 -13.45 17.72
N LYS A 3 -8.38 -12.84 17.50
CA LYS A 3 -9.10 -12.88 16.21
C LYS A 3 -8.38 -12.15 15.05
N ILE A 4 -7.70 -11.04 15.35
CA ILE A 4 -6.91 -10.27 14.36
C ILE A 4 -5.59 -11.00 14.02
N ILE A 5 -4.98 -11.66 15.01
CA ILE A 5 -3.81 -12.51 14.79
C ILE A 5 -4.18 -13.72 13.93
N LEU A 6 -5.34 -14.36 14.18
CA LEU A 6 -5.85 -15.44 13.35
C LEU A 6 -6.11 -14.98 11.91
N PHE A 7 -6.71 -13.81 11.72
CA PHE A 7 -6.94 -13.21 10.40
C PHE A 7 -5.64 -12.86 9.66
N LEU A 8 -4.65 -12.28 10.35
CA LEU A 8 -3.32 -12.02 9.78
C LEU A 8 -2.54 -13.31 9.48
N LEU A 9 -2.71 -14.36 10.29
CA LEU A 9 -2.14 -15.69 10.05
C LEU A 9 -2.79 -16.36 8.82
N ILE A 10 -4.10 -16.21 8.63
CA ILE A 10 -4.82 -16.71 7.46
C ILE A 10 -4.36 -15.97 6.19
N LEU A 11 -4.17 -14.64 6.26
CA LEU A 11 -3.63 -13.84 5.14
C LEU A 11 -2.15 -14.13 4.82
N LEU A 12 -1.37 -14.65 5.78
CA LEU A 12 0.07 -14.87 5.63
C LEU A 12 0.49 -16.31 5.27
N GLN A 13 -0.42 -17.26 5.08
CA GLN A 13 -0.05 -18.68 5.06
C GLN A 13 -0.42 -19.46 3.78
N THR A 14 0.62 -19.73 2.99
CA THR A 14 0.81 -21.01 2.27
C THR A 14 1.85 -21.93 2.93
N SER A 15 2.45 -21.57 4.09
CA SER A 15 3.62 -22.30 4.62
C SER A 15 3.64 -22.64 6.11
N GLN A 16 2.61 -22.31 6.90
CA GLN A 16 2.64 -22.57 8.36
C GLN A 16 1.49 -23.42 8.91
N PHE A 17 0.77 -24.15 8.04
CA PHE A 17 -0.07 -25.26 8.49
C PHE A 17 0.70 -26.34 9.28
N ALA A 18 2.02 -26.40 9.15
CA ALA A 18 2.84 -27.35 9.90
C ALA A 18 3.03 -27.00 11.40
N TYR A 19 2.87 -25.72 11.81
CA TYR A 19 3.22 -25.32 13.20
C TYR A 19 1.99 -25.12 14.10
N ALA A 20 0.81 -24.85 13.54
CA ALA A 20 -0.42 -24.74 14.33
C ALA A 20 -0.93 -26.12 14.81
N ALA A 21 -0.64 -27.19 14.06
CA ALA A 21 -1.02 -28.56 14.39
C ALA A 21 -0.41 -29.06 15.72
N ASP A 22 0.82 -28.66 16.05
CA ASP A 22 1.49 -29.06 17.30
C ASP A 22 0.98 -28.31 18.55
N SER A 23 0.30 -27.17 18.37
CA SER A 23 -0.21 -26.36 19.50
C SER A 23 -1.66 -26.68 19.91
N LEU A 24 -2.34 -27.52 19.13
CA LEU A 24 -3.63 -28.13 19.47
C LEU A 24 -3.36 -29.52 20.08
N THR A 25 -2.74 -29.56 21.26
CA THR A 25 -2.39 -30.79 21.98
C THR A 25 -3.59 -31.55 22.56
N SER A 26 -4.81 -31.08 22.36
CA SER A 26 -6.02 -31.88 22.48
C SER A 26 -6.47 -32.23 21.07
N ALA A 27 -6.16 -33.44 20.61
CA ALA A 27 -6.82 -34.00 19.45
C ALA A 27 -8.34 -33.83 19.66
N PRO A 28 -9.09 -33.26 18.69
CA PRO A 28 -10.54 -33.16 18.82
C PRO A 28 -11.12 -34.54 19.10
N ASP A 29 -12.16 -34.59 19.94
CA ASP A 29 -12.81 -35.84 20.31
C ASP A 29 -13.18 -36.60 19.02
N PRO A 30 -12.78 -37.88 18.85
CA PRO A 30 -13.11 -38.65 17.65
C PRO A 30 -14.60 -38.71 17.31
N SER A 31 -15.51 -38.40 18.25
CA SER A 31 -16.94 -38.28 17.98
C SER A 31 -17.35 -36.97 17.28
N GLU A 32 -16.51 -35.94 17.30
CA GLU A 32 -16.75 -34.65 16.62
C GLU A 32 -16.19 -34.62 15.19
N LEU A 33 -15.27 -35.53 14.87
CA LEU A 33 -14.79 -35.73 13.51
C LEU A 33 -15.79 -36.64 12.78
N GLY A 34 -16.40 -36.13 11.71
CA GLY A 34 -17.33 -36.90 10.85
C GLY A 34 -16.70 -38.19 10.29
N GLU A 35 -17.46 -38.97 9.51
CA GLU A 35 -16.96 -40.26 8.99
C GLU A 35 -15.62 -40.08 8.23
N PRO A 36 -14.60 -40.91 8.54
CA PRO A 36 -13.28 -40.78 7.92
C PRO A 36 -13.37 -41.01 6.41
N SER A 37 -12.84 -40.05 5.64
CA SER A 37 -12.89 -40.12 4.18
C SER A 37 -12.09 -41.28 3.58
N GLU A 38 -11.01 -41.70 4.24
CA GLU A 38 -10.23 -42.88 3.86
C GLU A 38 -9.67 -43.56 5.12
N ILE A 39 -9.67 -44.88 5.13
CA ILE A 39 -9.04 -45.70 6.17
C ILE A 39 -7.89 -46.47 5.51
N GLU A 40 -6.67 -46.07 5.84
CA GLU A 40 -5.46 -46.78 5.39
C GLU A 40 -5.09 -47.83 6.44
N ILE A 41 -4.98 -49.09 6.03
CA ILE A 41 -4.58 -50.20 6.90
C ILE A 41 -3.09 -50.43 6.70
N ILE A 42 -2.29 -50.08 7.71
CA ILE A 42 -0.84 -50.24 7.69
C ILE A 42 -0.48 -51.47 8.50
N THR A 43 0.04 -52.50 7.84
CA THR A 43 0.55 -53.70 8.54
C THR A 43 2.04 -53.50 8.84
N ARG A 44 2.40 -53.47 10.12
CA ARG A 44 3.78 -53.31 10.56
C ARG A 44 4.55 -54.65 10.44
N PRO A 45 5.89 -54.61 10.37
CA PRO A 45 6.72 -55.81 10.18
C PRO A 45 6.61 -56.86 11.29
N ASP A 46 6.16 -56.45 12.49
CA ASP A 46 5.90 -57.33 13.63
C ASP A 46 4.52 -58.02 13.59
N GLY A 47 3.76 -57.79 12.51
CA GLY A 47 2.42 -58.33 12.32
C GLY A 47 1.31 -57.51 12.97
N THR A 48 1.61 -56.36 13.60
CA THR A 48 0.59 -55.48 14.16
C THR A 48 -0.11 -54.67 13.06
N ILE A 49 -1.43 -54.55 13.16
CA ILE A 49 -2.26 -53.79 12.20
C ILE A 49 -2.56 -52.42 12.81
N GLU A 50 -2.11 -51.36 12.15
CA GLU A 50 -2.39 -49.97 12.51
C GLU A 50 -3.41 -49.39 11.53
N TYR A 51 -4.55 -48.94 12.05
CA TYR A 51 -5.56 -48.25 11.26
C TYR A 51 -5.28 -46.74 11.28
N ARG A 52 -4.86 -46.18 10.15
CA ARG A 52 -4.72 -44.74 9.97
C ARG A 52 -5.99 -44.20 9.33
N LYS A 53 -6.78 -43.47 10.12
CA LYS A 53 -7.95 -42.73 9.62
C LYS A 53 -7.47 -41.38 9.08
N THR A 54 -7.67 -41.13 7.80
CA THR A 54 -7.38 -39.83 7.18
C THR A 54 -8.70 -39.08 7.03
N TYR A 55 -8.88 -38.04 7.83
CA TYR A 55 -9.99 -37.10 7.68
C TYR A 55 -9.59 -36.03 6.66
N LYS A 56 -10.37 -35.82 5.62
CA LYS A 56 -10.25 -34.62 4.78
C LYS A 56 -10.62 -33.41 5.63
N ILE A 57 -9.63 -32.74 6.22
CA ILE A 57 -9.77 -31.47 6.96
C ILE A 57 -10.28 -30.32 6.05
N TYR A 58 -10.60 -30.62 4.79
CA TYR A 58 -11.11 -29.65 3.81
C TYR A 58 -12.61 -29.36 3.95
N GLU A 59 -13.36 -30.10 4.78
CA GLU A 59 -14.66 -29.65 5.26
C GLU A 59 -14.47 -28.57 6.33
N LEU A 60 -14.09 -27.41 5.79
CA LEU A 60 -14.32 -26.05 6.22
C LEU A 60 -14.59 -25.85 7.71
N ILE A 61 -13.59 -25.28 8.39
CA ILE A 61 -13.87 -24.29 9.42
C ILE A 61 -14.68 -23.19 8.73
N GLU A 62 -16.01 -23.28 8.77
CA GLU A 62 -16.88 -22.17 8.42
C GLU A 62 -16.54 -21.06 9.40
N ILE A 63 -15.78 -20.07 8.92
CA ILE A 63 -15.49 -18.89 9.70
C ILE A 63 -16.80 -18.10 9.76
N PRO A 64 -17.42 -17.94 10.94
CA PRO A 64 -18.71 -17.28 11.03
C PRO A 64 -18.57 -15.83 10.56
N THR A 65 -19.32 -15.47 9.51
CA THR A 65 -19.36 -14.13 8.90
C THR A 65 -19.71 -13.06 9.92
N GLU A 66 -20.58 -13.42 10.87
CA GLU A 66 -20.92 -12.64 12.05
C GLU A 66 -19.68 -12.05 12.75
N LEU A 67 -18.53 -12.72 12.78
CA LEU A 67 -17.32 -12.19 13.44
C LEU A 67 -16.71 -10.95 12.77
N PHE A 68 -17.12 -10.66 11.53
CA PHE A 68 -16.54 -9.64 10.67
C PHE A 68 -17.57 -8.59 10.21
N GLU A 69 -18.74 -8.55 10.86
CA GLU A 69 -19.71 -7.48 10.70
C GLU A 69 -19.13 -6.15 11.23
N ARG A 70 -19.40 -5.04 10.54
CA ARG A 70 -18.84 -3.73 10.88
C ARG A 70 -19.30 -3.23 12.25
N ASP A 71 -20.54 -3.56 12.62
CA ASP A 71 -21.17 -3.17 13.88
C ASP A 71 -20.37 -3.66 15.11
N LYS A 72 -19.79 -4.87 15.04
CA LYS A 72 -18.92 -5.44 16.09
C LYS A 72 -17.58 -4.73 16.19
N PHE A 73 -17.20 -3.98 15.17
CA PHE A 73 -16.04 -3.11 15.15
C PHE A 73 -16.41 -1.63 15.41
N GLY A 74 -17.69 -1.34 15.65
CA GLY A 74 -18.19 -0.03 16.08
C GLY A 74 -18.65 0.90 14.95
N TYR A 75 -18.56 0.48 13.69
CA TYR A 75 -18.89 1.34 12.55
C TYR A 75 -19.95 0.69 11.67
N GLU A 76 -20.73 1.47 10.93
CA GLU A 76 -21.88 0.95 10.15
C GLU A 76 -21.62 1.07 8.65
N ASN A 77 -21.05 2.19 8.22
CA ASN A 77 -20.79 2.47 6.81
C ASN A 77 -19.46 1.89 6.35
N PRO A 78 -19.36 1.44 5.08
CA PRO A 78 -18.09 1.00 4.54
C PRO A 78 -17.06 2.15 4.57
N ILE A 79 -15.79 1.81 4.85
CA ILE A 79 -14.70 2.80 4.91
C ILE A 79 -14.51 3.50 3.56
N LEU A 80 -14.73 2.75 2.48
CA LEU A 80 -14.71 3.21 1.10
C LEU A 80 -15.98 2.72 0.41
N ASP A 81 -16.62 3.55 -0.39
CA ASP A 81 -17.77 3.11 -1.18
C ASP A 81 -17.31 2.01 -2.17
N PRO A 82 -17.80 0.76 -2.02
CA PRO A 82 -17.36 -0.37 -2.84
C PRO A 82 -17.80 -0.23 -4.31
N SER A 83 -18.78 0.62 -4.62
CA SER A 83 -19.22 0.85 -6.01
C SER A 83 -18.14 1.51 -6.88
N HIS A 84 -17.16 2.17 -6.25
CA HIS A 84 -16.04 2.83 -6.92
C HIS A 84 -14.91 1.89 -7.31
N ILE A 85 -14.93 0.63 -6.87
CA ILE A 85 -13.86 -0.34 -7.13
C ILE A 85 -14.42 -1.49 -7.95
N LYS A 86 -14.02 -1.59 -9.23
CA LYS A 86 -14.43 -2.73 -10.05
C LYS A 86 -13.65 -3.98 -9.71
N SER A 87 -14.36 -5.08 -9.53
CA SER A 87 -13.75 -6.41 -9.37
C SER A 87 -13.17 -6.94 -10.70
N PRO A 88 -12.33 -7.99 -10.69
CA PRO A 88 -11.77 -8.56 -11.93
C PRO A 88 -12.82 -8.99 -12.96
N SER A 89 -13.98 -9.47 -12.50
CA SER A 89 -15.10 -9.84 -13.36
C SER A 89 -15.87 -8.65 -13.94
N GLU A 90 -15.73 -7.47 -13.34
CA GLU A 90 -16.45 -6.25 -13.71
C GLU A 90 -15.62 -5.31 -14.60
N VAL A 91 -14.36 -5.63 -14.86
CA VAL A 91 -13.52 -4.85 -15.78
C VAL A 91 -14.11 -4.92 -17.18
N SER A 92 -14.52 -3.76 -17.69
CA SER A 92 -15.11 -3.69 -19.02
C SER A 92 -14.08 -4.03 -20.11
N ARG A 93 -14.54 -4.79 -21.10
CA ARG A 93 -13.80 -5.14 -22.32
C ARG A 93 -14.27 -4.34 -23.53
N ASP A 94 -15.16 -3.37 -23.31
CA ASP A 94 -15.67 -2.50 -24.36
C ASP A 94 -14.51 -1.65 -24.94
N PRO A 95 -14.28 -1.69 -26.27
CA PRO A 95 -13.28 -0.85 -26.93
C PRO A 95 -13.40 0.65 -26.60
N ALA A 96 -14.60 1.17 -26.33
CA ALA A 96 -14.80 2.57 -25.94
C ALA A 96 -14.24 2.86 -24.54
N VAL A 97 -14.40 1.94 -23.57
CA VAL A 97 -13.80 2.06 -22.23
C VAL A 97 -12.29 2.01 -22.33
N ILE A 98 -11.77 1.07 -23.11
CA ILE A 98 -10.33 0.92 -23.31
C ILE A 98 -9.75 2.18 -23.97
N GLY A 99 -10.40 2.69 -25.03
CA GLY A 99 -9.98 3.90 -25.73
C GLY A 99 -9.97 5.15 -24.85
N SER A 100 -11.04 5.37 -24.06
CA SER A 100 -11.11 6.48 -23.11
C SER A 100 -10.06 6.37 -22.00
N ASN A 101 -9.79 5.17 -21.49
CA ASN A 101 -8.73 4.93 -20.52
C ASN A 101 -7.34 5.16 -21.10
N ILE A 102 -7.09 4.77 -22.36
CA ILE A 102 -5.83 5.08 -23.04
C ILE A 102 -5.65 6.59 -23.17
N LEU A 103 -6.70 7.32 -23.59
CA LEU A 103 -6.65 8.78 -23.69
C LEU A 103 -6.37 9.42 -22.32
N LEU A 104 -7.07 8.97 -21.27
CA LEU A 104 -6.86 9.45 -19.91
C LEU A 104 -5.43 9.15 -19.41
N ALA A 105 -4.90 7.96 -19.71
CA ALA A 105 -3.51 7.60 -19.41
C ALA A 105 -2.52 8.56 -20.07
N ILE A 106 -2.73 8.88 -21.34
CA ILE A 106 -1.90 9.82 -22.11
C ILE A 106 -1.97 11.21 -21.48
N LEU A 107 -3.17 11.69 -21.14
CA LEU A 107 -3.37 13.00 -20.51
C LEU A 107 -2.68 13.08 -19.15
N ILE A 108 -2.90 12.08 -18.28
CA ILE A 108 -2.23 12.01 -16.98
C ILE A 108 -0.72 11.96 -17.17
N PHE A 109 -0.22 11.15 -18.10
CA PHE A 109 1.20 11.06 -18.39
C PHE A 109 1.78 12.39 -18.86
N LEU A 110 1.06 13.15 -19.69
CA LEU A 110 1.50 14.46 -20.17
C LEU A 110 1.53 15.49 -19.04
N VAL A 111 0.43 15.59 -18.30
CA VAL A 111 0.26 16.50 -17.16
C VAL A 111 1.32 16.24 -16.10
N VAL A 112 1.42 14.99 -15.66
CA VAL A 112 2.38 14.59 -14.65
C VAL A 112 3.80 14.63 -15.20
N GLY A 113 4.04 14.21 -16.44
CA GLY A 113 5.36 14.25 -17.07
C GLY A 113 5.94 15.67 -17.11
N ILE A 114 5.12 16.67 -17.47
CA ILE A 114 5.51 18.10 -17.44
C ILE A 114 5.79 18.54 -16.00
N ALA A 115 4.89 18.25 -15.06
CA ALA A 115 5.06 18.61 -13.66
C ALA A 115 6.34 17.99 -13.05
N CYS A 116 6.58 16.70 -13.33
CA CYS A 116 7.79 15.97 -12.94
C CYS A 116 9.05 16.61 -13.53
N PHE A 117 9.02 17.00 -14.81
CA PHE A 117 10.14 17.68 -15.46
C PHE A 117 10.46 19.01 -14.78
N LEU A 118 9.45 19.85 -14.53
CA LEU A 118 9.62 21.14 -13.84
C LEU A 118 10.15 20.94 -12.42
N PHE A 119 9.55 20.01 -11.68
CA PHE A 119 9.93 19.72 -10.30
C PHE A 119 11.36 19.18 -10.19
N ASN A 120 11.75 18.27 -11.10
CA ASN A 120 13.12 17.75 -11.18
C ASN A 120 14.13 18.87 -11.40
N ASN A 121 13.86 19.78 -12.35
CA ASN A 121 14.75 20.89 -12.63
C ASN A 121 14.90 21.79 -11.39
N VAL A 122 13.81 22.09 -10.69
CA VAL A 122 13.87 22.90 -9.45
C VAL A 122 14.70 22.20 -8.38
N ILE A 123 14.50 20.90 -8.18
CA ILE A 123 15.25 20.12 -7.20
C ILE A 123 16.75 20.06 -7.55
N GLU A 124 17.08 19.79 -8.81
CA GLU A 124 18.46 19.70 -9.27
C GLU A 124 19.18 21.05 -9.15
N GLU A 125 18.50 22.15 -9.46
CA GLU A 125 19.05 23.51 -9.33
C GLU A 125 19.17 23.98 -7.87
N ASN A 126 18.30 23.54 -6.96
CA ASN A 126 18.21 24.06 -5.59
C ASN A 126 18.57 23.03 -4.51
N GLY A 127 19.10 21.86 -4.89
CA GLY A 127 19.32 20.73 -3.97
C GLY A 127 20.15 21.08 -2.74
N ASP A 128 21.19 21.90 -2.90
CA ASP A 128 22.04 22.35 -1.79
C ASP A 128 21.32 23.27 -0.81
N GLU A 129 20.45 24.16 -1.31
CA GLU A 129 19.65 25.05 -0.47
C GLU A 129 18.57 24.27 0.29
N ILE A 130 17.92 23.31 -0.37
CA ILE A 130 16.93 22.40 0.24
C ILE A 130 17.60 21.59 1.35
N ASN A 131 18.78 21.01 1.08
CA ASN A 131 19.55 20.25 2.07
C ASN A 131 20.00 21.11 3.27
N LYS A 132 20.34 22.38 3.04
CA LYS A 132 20.66 23.32 4.14
C LYS A 132 19.43 23.65 4.96
N PHE A 133 18.27 23.82 4.33
CA PHE A 133 17.02 24.11 5.01
C PHE A 133 16.56 22.92 5.88
N THR A 134 16.59 21.70 5.35
CA THR A 134 16.19 20.49 6.09
C THR A 134 17.06 20.26 7.32
N ARG A 135 18.38 20.53 7.24
CA ARG A 135 19.30 20.49 8.39
C ARG A 135 19.00 21.51 9.49
N LYS A 136 18.19 22.54 9.23
CA LYS A 136 17.80 23.52 10.27
C LYS A 136 16.61 23.04 11.11
N ILE A 137 15.87 22.02 10.66
CA ILE A 137 14.69 21.55 11.38
C ILE A 137 15.16 20.62 12.52
N PRO A 138 15.00 21.01 13.80
CA PRO A 138 15.55 20.25 14.94
C PRO A 138 14.94 18.85 15.04
N LEU A 139 13.68 18.67 14.63
CA LEU A 139 13.01 17.38 14.57
C LEU A 139 13.71 16.40 13.62
N LEU A 140 14.16 16.85 12.44
CA LEU A 140 14.89 16.01 11.48
C LEU A 140 16.28 15.63 12.02
N ASN A 141 16.95 16.58 12.68
CA ASN A 141 18.26 16.36 13.29
C ASN A 141 18.24 15.39 14.47
N LEU A 142 17.14 15.34 15.25
CA LEU A 142 16.99 14.39 16.35
C LEU A 142 17.16 12.95 15.86
N PHE A 143 16.64 12.61 14.68
CA PHE A 143 16.74 11.26 14.13
C PHE A 143 18.07 11.00 13.43
N GLU A 144 18.61 12.00 12.74
CA GLU A 144 19.89 11.89 12.02
C GLU A 144 21.09 11.79 12.97
N LYS A 145 21.06 12.50 14.11
CA LYS A 145 22.10 12.46 15.14
C LYS A 145 21.87 11.42 16.23
N SER A 146 20.68 10.80 16.29
CA SER A 146 20.37 9.90 17.40
C SER A 146 21.30 8.69 17.44
N LYS A 147 21.84 8.43 18.64
CA LYS A 147 22.48 7.16 19.03
C LYS A 147 21.51 5.95 18.97
N LEU A 148 20.31 6.08 18.38
CA LEU A 148 19.35 5.00 18.12
C LEU A 148 19.93 3.86 17.26
N ARG A 149 21.09 4.09 16.63
CA ARG A 149 21.88 3.05 15.97
C ARG A 149 22.36 1.95 16.94
N LYS A 150 22.54 2.26 18.24
CA LYS A 150 23.06 1.29 19.24
C LYS A 150 21.99 0.58 20.08
N ASN A 151 20.84 1.21 20.37
CA ASN A 151 19.80 0.60 21.20
C ASN A 151 18.62 0.08 20.36
N SER A 152 18.56 -1.24 20.19
CA SER A 152 17.54 -1.93 19.38
C SER A 152 16.11 -1.72 19.90
N PHE A 153 15.93 -1.56 21.22
CA PHE A 153 14.60 -1.42 21.82
C PHE A 153 13.99 -0.04 21.56
N THR A 154 14.70 1.04 21.89
CA THR A 154 14.20 2.41 21.68
C THR A 154 13.85 2.66 20.23
N ARG A 155 14.66 2.15 19.29
CA ARG A 155 14.37 2.23 17.87
C ARG A 155 13.04 1.54 17.55
N LYS A 156 12.84 0.28 17.93
CA LYS A 156 11.58 -0.45 17.69
C LYS A 156 10.36 0.31 18.23
N VAL A 157 10.45 0.87 19.43
CA VAL A 157 9.37 1.67 20.04
C VAL A 157 9.06 2.92 19.23
N VAL A 158 10.07 3.69 18.84
CA VAL A 158 9.91 4.90 18.02
C VAL A 158 9.26 4.58 16.67
N LEU A 159 9.68 3.47 16.04
CA LEU A 159 9.10 3.02 14.78
C LEU A 159 7.63 2.63 14.94
N LEU A 160 7.29 1.90 16.00
CA LEU A 160 5.91 1.53 16.31
C LEU A 160 5.04 2.77 16.53
N ILE A 161 5.53 3.75 17.31
CA ILE A 161 4.81 5.01 17.56
C ILE A 161 4.56 5.76 16.24
N LEU A 162 5.56 5.86 15.36
CA LEU A 162 5.39 6.54 14.07
C LEU A 162 4.36 5.86 13.17
N LEU A 163 4.32 4.52 13.15
CA LEU A 163 3.29 3.79 12.41
C LEU A 163 1.89 4.05 12.96
N ILE A 164 1.74 4.08 14.28
CA ILE A 164 0.46 4.40 14.93
C ILE A 164 0.03 5.83 14.59
N ILE A 165 0.95 6.81 14.68
CA ILE A 165 0.68 8.20 14.32
C ILE A 165 0.27 8.30 12.85
N PHE A 166 0.96 7.59 11.95
CA PHE A 166 0.64 7.62 10.53
C PHE A 166 -0.73 6.99 10.24
N GLY A 167 -1.06 5.88 10.89
CA GLY A 167 -2.38 5.27 10.79
C GLY A 167 -3.49 6.16 11.38
N LEU A 168 -3.20 6.90 12.47
CA LEU A 168 -4.12 7.93 13.00
C LEU A 168 -4.36 9.06 11.98
N ILE A 169 -3.30 9.56 11.33
CA ILE A 169 -3.42 10.57 10.27
C ILE A 169 -4.25 10.02 9.10
N THR A 170 -3.98 8.78 8.71
CA THR A 170 -4.69 8.10 7.61
C THR A 170 -6.17 7.90 7.94
N ALA A 171 -6.53 7.60 9.19
CA ALA A 171 -7.94 7.45 9.58
C ALA A 171 -8.76 8.74 9.35
N HIS A 172 -8.13 9.92 9.43
CA HIS A 172 -8.78 11.20 9.14
C HIS A 172 -9.03 11.44 7.63
N ILE A 173 -8.66 10.50 6.76
CA ILE A 173 -9.10 10.49 5.36
C ILE A 173 -10.60 10.20 5.26
N THR A 174 -11.14 9.43 6.19
CA THR A 174 -12.57 9.15 6.23
C THR A 174 -13.30 10.39 6.76
N PRO A 175 -14.27 10.97 6.01
CA PRO A 175 -14.95 12.21 6.41
C PRO A 175 -15.57 12.15 7.80
N ASP A 176 -16.14 11.01 8.16
CA ASP A 176 -16.89 10.80 9.40
C ASP A 176 -15.98 10.40 10.58
N PHE A 177 -14.66 10.35 10.37
CA PHE A 177 -13.75 9.90 11.42
C PHE A 177 -13.55 10.96 12.50
N ASN A 178 -13.98 10.62 13.72
CA ASN A 178 -13.68 11.34 14.94
C ASN A 178 -12.93 10.44 15.92
N LEU A 179 -11.73 10.87 16.34
CA LEU A 179 -10.84 10.11 17.23
C LEU A 179 -11.46 9.83 18.61
N PHE A 180 -12.34 10.72 19.09
CA PHE A 180 -12.90 10.64 20.44
C PHE A 180 -14.22 9.85 20.50
N GLU A 181 -14.77 9.45 19.36
CA GLU A 181 -15.98 8.65 19.30
C GLU A 181 -15.63 7.16 19.30
N GLN A 182 -16.12 6.45 20.31
CA GLN A 182 -15.85 5.02 20.49
C GLN A 182 -16.30 4.17 19.29
N LYS A 183 -17.30 4.65 18.55
CA LYS A 183 -17.81 4.04 17.31
C LYS A 183 -16.74 3.99 16.20
N ASN A 184 -15.80 4.93 16.16
CA ASN A 184 -14.81 4.99 15.07
C ASN A 184 -13.56 4.15 15.31
N LEU A 185 -13.52 3.37 16.39
CA LEU A 185 -12.34 2.59 16.76
C LEU A 185 -12.04 1.48 15.74
N GLY A 186 -13.06 0.87 15.14
CA GLY A 186 -12.91 -0.12 14.07
C GLY A 186 -12.25 0.47 12.82
N ILE A 187 -12.72 1.63 12.36
CA ILE A 187 -12.15 2.37 11.23
C ILE A 187 -10.67 2.65 11.48
N LEU A 188 -10.33 3.11 12.69
CA LEU A 188 -8.93 3.36 13.07
C LEU A 188 -8.09 2.08 12.99
N ILE A 189 -8.55 0.97 13.58
CA ILE A 189 -7.81 -0.30 13.57
C ILE A 189 -7.56 -0.77 12.14
N ILE A 190 -8.60 -0.79 11.30
CA ILE A 190 -8.51 -1.29 9.93
C ILE A 190 -7.60 -0.39 9.10
N THR A 191 -7.72 0.92 9.25
CA THR A 191 -6.91 1.88 8.52
C THR A 191 -5.43 1.80 8.92
N VAL A 192 -5.14 1.74 10.24
CA VAL A 192 -3.78 1.53 10.74
C VAL A 192 -3.21 0.21 10.23
N ALA A 193 -3.97 -0.90 10.33
CA ALA A 193 -3.53 -2.20 9.85
C ALA A 193 -3.20 -2.16 8.36
N THR A 194 -4.08 -1.56 7.56
CA THR A 194 -3.91 -1.45 6.11
C THR A 194 -2.67 -0.65 5.75
N VAL A 195 -2.49 0.52 6.35
CA VAL A 195 -1.31 1.37 6.16
C VAL A 195 -0.03 0.64 6.51
N VAL A 196 -0.01 -0.08 7.64
CA VAL A 196 1.16 -0.84 8.08
C VAL A 196 1.48 -1.92 7.05
N ILE A 197 0.48 -2.72 6.64
CA ILE A 197 0.66 -3.79 5.64
C ILE A 197 1.16 -3.19 4.32
N ALA A 198 0.51 -2.14 3.82
CA ALA A 198 0.87 -1.50 2.56
C ALA A 198 2.30 -0.92 2.59
N SER A 199 2.64 -0.19 3.66
CA SER A 199 3.97 0.43 3.84
C SER A 199 5.08 -0.61 3.85
N TYR A 200 4.86 -1.76 4.48
CA TYR A 200 5.85 -2.84 4.54
C TYR A 200 5.89 -3.73 3.32
N THR A 201 4.87 -3.71 2.45
CA THR A 201 4.78 -4.64 1.32
C THR A 201 6.00 -4.54 0.40
N LYS A 202 6.33 -3.32 -0.03
CA LYS A 202 7.52 -3.06 -0.84
C LYS A 202 8.81 -3.35 -0.07
N ASP A 203 8.90 -2.87 1.16
CA ASP A 203 10.10 -3.01 2.00
C ASP A 203 10.40 -4.47 2.36
N LEU A 204 9.39 -5.34 2.36
CA LEU A 204 9.56 -6.78 2.55
C LEU A 204 10.37 -7.40 1.40
N MET A 205 10.04 -7.08 0.16
CA MET A 205 10.82 -7.54 -0.99
C MET A 205 12.24 -6.98 -0.96
N ARG A 206 12.37 -5.68 -0.64
CA ARG A 206 13.67 -5.02 -0.44
C ARG A 206 14.52 -5.73 0.61
N PHE A 207 13.91 -6.14 1.71
CA PHE A 207 14.56 -6.86 2.79
C PHE A 207 15.04 -8.25 2.36
N PHE A 208 14.20 -9.01 1.63
CA PHE A 208 14.59 -10.31 1.10
C PHE A 208 15.74 -10.21 0.10
N LEU A 209 15.70 -9.23 -0.81
CA LEU A 209 16.77 -8.97 -1.76
C LEU A 209 18.06 -8.52 -1.05
N ALA A 210 17.96 -7.62 -0.08
CA ALA A 210 19.11 -7.17 0.71
C ALA A 210 19.77 -8.33 1.47
N ARG A 211 18.99 -9.24 2.06
CA ARG A 211 19.51 -10.47 2.68
C ARG A 211 20.15 -11.40 1.66
N LYS A 212 19.47 -11.66 0.54
CA LYS A 212 20.00 -12.51 -0.54
C LYS A 212 21.34 -12.00 -1.08
N TRP A 213 21.54 -10.69 -1.08
CA TRP A 213 22.76 -10.06 -1.59
C TRP A 213 23.75 -9.60 -0.50
N ASN A 214 23.48 -9.91 0.77
CA ASN A 214 24.31 -9.53 1.92
C ASN A 214 24.59 -8.01 1.99
N TRP A 215 23.59 -7.18 1.69
CA TRP A 215 23.69 -5.72 1.80
C TRP A 215 23.21 -5.24 3.16
N PRO A 216 23.93 -4.32 3.82
CA PRO A 216 23.50 -3.77 5.10
C PRO A 216 22.25 -2.91 4.87
N ALA A 217 21.15 -3.33 5.49
CA ALA A 217 19.85 -2.67 5.39
C ALA A 217 19.31 -2.29 6.77
N PHE A 218 18.70 -1.13 6.89
CA PHE A 218 18.06 -0.71 8.13
C PHE A 218 16.90 0.26 7.85
N PHE A 219 15.80 0.08 8.57
CA PHE A 219 14.65 0.97 8.49
C PHE A 219 14.94 2.36 9.06
N LYS A 220 14.68 3.42 8.28
CA LYS A 220 14.75 4.81 8.76
C LYS A 220 13.34 5.41 8.72
N PRO A 221 12.95 6.13 9.78
CA PRO A 221 11.70 6.90 9.74
C PRO A 221 11.80 8.03 8.72
N ASN A 222 10.68 8.31 8.04
CA ASN A 222 10.60 9.37 7.04
C ASN A 222 9.66 10.47 7.52
N ILE A 223 10.23 11.43 8.27
CA ILE A 223 9.47 12.55 8.84
C ILE A 223 8.90 13.46 7.76
N LEU A 224 9.61 13.64 6.63
CA LEU A 224 9.06 14.41 5.50
C LEU A 224 7.82 13.72 4.93
N GLY A 225 7.84 12.38 4.84
CA GLY A 225 6.67 11.58 4.52
C GLY A 225 5.52 11.80 5.50
N LEU A 226 5.80 11.91 6.81
CA LEU A 226 4.78 12.22 7.81
C LEU A 226 4.17 13.63 7.63
N PHE A 227 4.99 14.65 7.41
CA PHE A 227 4.50 16.00 7.15
C PHE A 227 3.67 16.07 5.86
N LEU A 228 4.11 15.38 4.82
CA LEU A 228 3.37 15.28 3.56
C LEU A 228 2.00 14.63 3.79
N ALA A 229 1.94 13.56 4.58
CA ALA A 229 0.70 12.87 4.91
C ALA A 229 -0.28 13.79 5.65
N VAL A 230 0.20 14.52 6.67
CA VAL A 230 -0.63 15.52 7.38
C VAL A 230 -1.15 16.57 6.42
N PHE A 231 -0.29 17.12 5.56
CA PHE A 231 -0.67 18.12 4.58
C PHE A 231 -1.73 17.60 3.60
N CYS A 232 -1.56 16.39 3.08
CA CYS A 232 -2.49 15.76 2.15
C CYS A 232 -3.86 15.48 2.79
N VAL A 233 -3.89 15.07 4.06
CA VAL A 233 -5.14 14.88 4.80
C VAL A 233 -5.86 16.20 5.00
N ILE A 234 -5.15 17.24 5.48
CA ILE A 234 -5.73 18.59 5.66
C ILE A 234 -6.29 19.11 4.34
N LEU A 235 -5.53 18.99 3.25
CA LEU A 235 -5.95 19.44 1.93
C LEU A 235 -7.17 18.65 1.43
N SER A 236 -7.16 17.33 1.59
CA SER A 236 -8.27 16.46 1.18
C SER A 236 -9.55 16.79 1.94
N ARG A 237 -9.46 17.06 3.24
CA ARG A 237 -10.63 17.43 4.07
C ARG A 237 -11.16 18.82 3.71
N ASN A 238 -10.29 19.81 3.56
CA ASN A 238 -10.69 21.17 3.22
C ASN A 238 -11.33 21.28 1.82
N LEU A 239 -10.95 20.40 0.90
CA LEU A 239 -11.50 20.35 -0.45
C LEU A 239 -12.65 19.33 -0.59
N ALA A 240 -13.10 18.72 0.51
CA ALA A 240 -14.14 17.67 0.52
C ALA A 240 -13.86 16.53 -0.48
N ILE A 241 -12.58 16.18 -0.65
CA ILE A 241 -12.15 15.14 -1.58
C ILE A 241 -12.45 13.78 -0.96
N SER A 242 -13.23 12.95 -1.67
CA SER A 242 -13.54 11.57 -1.28
C SER A 242 -13.30 10.61 -2.47
N PRO A 243 -12.54 9.51 -2.29
CA PRO A 243 -11.70 9.22 -1.12
C PRO A 243 -10.59 10.27 -0.97
N GLY A 244 -10.17 10.58 0.25
CA GLY A 244 -9.08 11.54 0.45
C GLY A 244 -7.73 10.92 0.04
N TYR A 245 -6.83 11.76 -0.45
CA TYR A 245 -5.52 11.32 -0.92
C TYR A 245 -4.51 11.35 0.21
N LEU A 246 -3.68 10.31 0.28
CA LEU A 246 -2.57 10.24 1.23
C LEU A 246 -1.26 10.05 0.50
N PHE A 247 -0.40 11.06 0.61
CA PHE A 247 0.98 10.94 0.16
C PHE A 247 1.92 10.94 1.35
N GLY A 248 2.93 10.09 1.30
CA GLY A 248 3.91 9.94 2.35
C GLY A 248 4.03 8.49 2.77
N ILE A 249 5.25 8.07 3.07
CA ILE A 249 5.52 6.75 3.63
C ILE A 249 6.11 6.99 5.01
N PRO A 250 5.57 6.42 6.10
CA PRO A 250 6.06 6.67 7.45
C PRO A 250 7.51 6.20 7.67
N MET A 251 7.89 5.17 6.91
CA MET A 251 9.15 4.46 7.05
C MET A 251 9.61 3.91 5.71
N GLY A 252 10.92 3.88 5.48
CA GLY A 252 11.49 3.12 4.38
C GLY A 252 12.65 2.24 4.86
N LEU A 253 12.87 1.11 4.19
CA LEU A 253 14.11 0.35 4.31
C LEU A 253 15.22 1.08 3.53
N PHE A 254 16.26 1.51 4.23
CA PHE A 254 17.44 2.13 3.61
C PHE A 254 18.57 1.11 3.50
N ILE A 255 19.25 1.12 2.34
CA ILE A 255 20.37 0.23 2.05
C ILE A 255 21.58 1.10 1.72
N PHE A 256 22.71 0.83 2.39
CA PHE A 256 23.95 1.57 2.18
C PHE A 256 24.98 0.63 1.56
N SER A 257 25.01 0.59 0.23
CA SER A 257 26.01 -0.18 -0.51
C SER A 257 26.28 0.48 -1.85
N GLU A 258 27.55 0.63 -2.21
CA GLU A 258 27.95 1.05 -3.57
C GLU A 258 27.39 0.08 -4.65
N LYS A 259 27.24 -1.20 -4.29
CA LYS A 259 26.60 -2.21 -5.14
C LYS A 259 25.10 -1.98 -5.31
N PHE A 260 24.45 -1.38 -4.31
CA PHE A 260 23.05 -0.96 -4.40
C PHE A 260 22.91 0.16 -5.41
N GLU A 261 23.74 1.22 -5.34
CA GLU A 261 23.69 2.34 -6.29
C GLU A 261 23.84 1.87 -7.74
N ARG A 262 24.72 0.90 -8.00
CA ARG A 262 24.90 0.32 -9.34
C ARG A 262 23.70 -0.50 -9.84
N ASN A 263 22.91 -1.08 -8.93
CA ASN A 263 21.79 -1.97 -9.24
C ASN A 263 20.44 -1.42 -8.77
N GLU A 264 20.37 -0.14 -8.43
CA GLU A 264 19.20 0.49 -7.80
C GLU A 264 17.96 0.28 -8.66
N GLY A 265 18.07 0.50 -9.97
CA GLY A 265 16.94 0.29 -10.89
C GLY A 265 16.42 -1.14 -10.94
N LYS A 266 17.28 -2.16 -10.86
CA LYS A 266 16.84 -3.57 -10.78
C LYS A 266 16.13 -3.84 -9.46
N PHE A 267 16.72 -3.35 -8.38
CA PHE A 267 16.21 -3.56 -7.03
C PHE A 267 14.84 -2.90 -6.81
N GLU A 268 14.68 -1.66 -7.26
CA GLU A 268 13.42 -0.94 -7.23
C GLU A 268 12.38 -1.60 -8.13
N TYR A 269 12.77 -2.06 -9.32
CA TYR A 269 11.87 -2.79 -10.22
C TYR A 269 11.24 -4.00 -9.53
N TYR A 270 12.05 -4.90 -8.96
CA TYR A 270 11.51 -6.08 -8.28
C TYR A 270 10.63 -5.73 -7.07
N SER A 271 10.99 -4.67 -6.33
CA SER A 271 10.24 -4.25 -5.15
C SER A 271 8.88 -3.66 -5.52
N LEU A 272 8.80 -2.86 -6.58
CA LEU A 272 7.55 -2.33 -7.12
C LEU A 272 6.71 -3.40 -7.80
N THR A 273 7.34 -4.32 -8.55
CA THR A 273 6.64 -5.46 -9.14
C THR A 273 6.01 -6.32 -8.04
N TRP A 274 6.71 -6.58 -6.94
CA TRP A 274 6.13 -7.29 -5.80
C TRP A 274 4.92 -6.56 -5.20
N MET A 275 5.06 -5.25 -4.95
CA MET A 275 3.96 -4.44 -4.44
C MET A 275 2.74 -4.44 -5.38
N PHE A 276 2.98 -4.39 -6.69
CA PHE A 276 1.93 -4.51 -7.70
C PHE A 276 1.28 -5.90 -7.72
N LEU A 277 2.07 -6.97 -7.65
CA LEU A 277 1.55 -8.34 -7.57
C LEU A 277 0.69 -8.54 -6.31
N MET A 278 1.07 -7.94 -5.19
CA MET A 278 0.25 -7.97 -3.98
C MET A 278 -1.05 -7.18 -4.16
N ALA A 279 -1.03 -6.03 -4.83
CA ALA A 279 -2.26 -5.31 -5.17
C ALA A 279 -3.19 -6.17 -6.03
N VAL A 280 -2.65 -6.79 -7.09
CA VAL A 280 -3.38 -7.70 -7.97
C VAL A 280 -3.93 -8.90 -7.20
N ALA A 281 -3.15 -9.50 -6.31
CA ALA A 281 -3.59 -10.63 -5.49
C ALA A 281 -4.76 -10.24 -4.57
N VAL A 282 -4.66 -9.11 -3.87
CA VAL A 282 -5.75 -8.58 -3.03
C VAL A 282 -7.00 -8.32 -3.87
N TRP A 283 -6.83 -7.72 -5.05
CA TRP A 283 -7.94 -7.45 -5.99
C TRP A 283 -8.67 -8.71 -6.45
N PHE A 284 -7.96 -9.80 -6.70
CA PHE A 284 -8.55 -11.10 -7.01
C PHE A 284 -9.26 -11.74 -5.81
N ILE A 285 -8.84 -11.42 -4.58
CA ILE A 285 -9.45 -11.93 -3.35
C ILE A 285 -10.72 -11.14 -2.99
N THR A 286 -10.81 -9.86 -3.34
CA THR A 286 -11.93 -8.97 -3.00
C THR A 286 -13.35 -9.54 -3.25
N PRO A 287 -13.65 -10.27 -4.35
CA PRO A 287 -14.98 -10.86 -4.56
C PRO A 287 -15.36 -11.89 -3.49
N TYR A 288 -14.38 -12.59 -2.93
CA TYR A 288 -14.56 -13.64 -1.92
C TYR A 288 -14.67 -13.09 -0.50
N THR A 289 -14.39 -11.80 -0.30
CA THR A 289 -14.46 -11.15 1.02
C THR A 289 -15.76 -10.39 1.24
N LYS A 290 -16.66 -10.35 0.26
CA LYS A 290 -17.92 -9.57 0.30
C LYS A 290 -18.79 -9.90 1.51
N ASP A 291 -18.86 -11.17 1.89
CA ASP A 291 -19.66 -11.64 3.04
C ASP A 291 -18.98 -11.36 4.40
N TYR A 292 -17.74 -10.89 4.40
CA TYR A 292 -16.94 -10.55 5.57
C TYR A 292 -16.66 -9.04 5.57
N GLU A 293 -17.63 -8.23 5.97
CA GLU A 293 -17.64 -6.78 5.73
C GLU A 293 -16.32 -6.04 6.11
N VAL A 294 -15.79 -6.32 7.29
CA VAL A 294 -14.52 -5.73 7.79
C VAL A 294 -13.32 -6.16 6.94
N VAL A 295 -13.31 -7.42 6.52
CA VAL A 295 -12.26 -7.98 5.64
C VAL A 295 -12.36 -7.38 4.25
N HIS A 296 -13.59 -7.17 3.76
CA HIS A 296 -13.85 -6.52 2.50
C HIS A 296 -13.32 -5.08 2.50
N ASP A 297 -13.63 -4.32 3.55
CA ASP A 297 -13.17 -2.93 3.72
C ASP A 297 -11.63 -2.87 3.76
N LEU A 298 -10.99 -3.78 4.52
CA LEU A 298 -9.53 -3.89 4.58
C LEU A 298 -8.93 -4.24 3.21
N SER A 299 -9.54 -5.18 2.48
CA SER A 299 -9.06 -5.63 1.16
C SER A 299 -9.15 -4.50 0.14
N ASN A 300 -10.27 -3.78 0.12
CA ASN A 300 -10.48 -2.64 -0.77
C ASN A 300 -9.50 -1.50 -0.47
N LEU A 301 -9.34 -1.14 0.81
CA LEU A 301 -8.40 -0.09 1.21
C LEU A 301 -6.95 -0.50 0.89
N LEU A 302 -6.58 -1.75 1.13
CA LEU A 302 -5.25 -2.27 0.84
C LEU A 302 -4.98 -2.26 -0.67
N TYR A 303 -5.95 -2.69 -1.48
CA TYR A 303 -5.85 -2.67 -2.94
C TYR A 303 -5.57 -1.26 -3.46
N ILE A 304 -6.38 -0.27 -3.05
CA ILE A 304 -6.21 1.13 -3.48
C ILE A 304 -4.83 1.65 -3.09
N ILE A 305 -4.45 1.53 -1.81
CA ILE A 305 -3.18 2.08 -1.31
C ILE A 305 -1.99 1.43 -2.02
N LEU A 306 -2.02 0.11 -2.25
CA LEU A 306 -0.94 -0.58 -2.95
C LEU A 306 -0.87 -0.14 -4.42
N LEU A 307 -2.00 -0.07 -5.12
CA LEU A 307 -2.04 0.26 -6.54
C LEU A 307 -1.62 1.71 -6.80
N GLU A 308 -2.19 2.66 -6.03
CA GLU A 308 -1.80 4.07 -6.08
C GLU A 308 -0.34 4.26 -5.68
N GLY A 309 0.11 3.60 -4.61
CA GLY A 309 1.49 3.66 -4.15
C GLY A 309 2.48 3.27 -5.24
N VAL A 310 2.25 2.16 -5.94
CA VAL A 310 3.10 1.75 -7.07
C VAL A 310 3.02 2.75 -8.22
N PHE A 311 1.83 3.22 -8.57
CA PHE A 311 1.63 4.17 -9.64
C PHE A 311 2.44 5.46 -9.43
N PHE A 312 2.33 6.05 -8.24
CA PHE A 312 3.04 7.27 -7.88
C PHE A 312 4.56 7.06 -7.78
N GLU A 313 5.01 5.95 -7.19
CA GLU A 313 6.43 5.65 -7.09
C GLU A 313 7.09 5.36 -8.44
N LEU A 314 6.32 4.97 -9.46
CA LEU A 314 6.81 4.76 -10.82
C LEU A 314 7.06 6.06 -11.61
N PHE A 315 6.64 7.22 -11.10
CA PHE A 315 6.96 8.47 -11.79
C PHE A 315 8.47 8.68 -11.86
N PRO A 316 9.02 9.08 -13.03
CA PRO A 316 10.46 9.25 -13.23
C PRO A 316 10.97 10.56 -12.63
N ILE A 317 10.65 10.83 -11.36
CA ILE A 317 11.08 11.98 -10.57
C ILE A 317 12.35 11.63 -9.80
N THR A 318 13.27 12.58 -9.68
CA THR A 318 14.46 12.47 -8.82
C THR A 318 14.02 12.13 -7.40
N PHE A 319 14.71 11.16 -6.78
CA PHE A 319 14.39 10.52 -5.49
C PHE A 319 13.22 9.52 -5.47
N LEU A 320 12.48 9.37 -6.58
CA LEU A 320 11.51 8.29 -6.71
C LEU A 320 12.11 7.03 -7.36
N PRO A 321 11.64 5.84 -6.95
CA PRO A 321 12.02 4.55 -7.54
C PRO A 321 11.93 4.52 -9.07
N GLY A 322 10.87 5.11 -9.63
CA GLY A 322 10.61 5.14 -11.07
C GLY A 322 11.77 5.72 -11.88
N LYS A 323 12.48 6.73 -11.35
CA LYS A 323 13.65 7.31 -12.02
C LYS A 323 14.82 6.33 -12.10
N ALA A 324 15.07 5.57 -11.04
CA ALA A 324 16.13 4.56 -11.02
C ALA A 324 15.82 3.42 -12.01
N ILE A 325 14.56 2.96 -12.04
CA ILE A 325 14.12 1.93 -13.00
C ILE A 325 14.24 2.46 -14.43
N TYR A 326 13.79 3.68 -14.70
CA TYR A 326 13.85 4.30 -16.02
C TYR A 326 15.30 4.43 -16.53
N LYS A 327 16.24 4.81 -15.65
CA LYS A 327 17.68 4.85 -15.97
C LYS A 327 18.25 3.48 -16.29
N TRP A 328 17.80 2.43 -15.59
CA TRP A 328 18.26 1.06 -15.79
C TRP A 328 17.68 0.43 -17.06
N SER A 329 16.36 0.49 -17.25
CA SER A 329 15.67 -0.08 -18.41
C SER A 329 14.35 0.66 -18.66
N LYS A 330 14.33 1.49 -19.70
CA LYS A 330 13.13 2.21 -20.14
C LYS A 330 11.98 1.24 -20.48
N PHE A 331 12.30 0.07 -21.02
CA PHE A 331 11.31 -0.95 -21.35
C PHE A 331 10.72 -1.60 -20.10
N ALA A 332 11.56 -1.95 -19.11
CA ALA A 332 11.06 -2.51 -17.85
C ALA A 332 10.16 -1.49 -17.13
N TRP A 333 10.59 -0.23 -17.07
CA TRP A 333 9.76 0.86 -16.54
C TRP A 333 8.44 1.00 -17.31
N ALA A 334 8.49 1.11 -18.65
CA ALA A 334 7.30 1.32 -19.47
C ALA A 334 6.30 0.17 -19.32
N SER A 335 6.78 -1.08 -19.34
CA SER A 335 5.94 -2.26 -19.17
C SER A 335 5.20 -2.26 -17.82
N LEU A 336 5.91 -1.98 -16.72
CA LEU A 336 5.31 -1.95 -15.39
C LEU A 336 4.36 -0.74 -15.25
N PHE A 337 4.77 0.43 -15.74
CA PHE A 337 3.94 1.63 -15.70
C PHE A 337 2.65 1.47 -16.51
N THR A 338 2.72 0.88 -17.70
CA THR A 338 1.53 0.58 -18.51
C THR A 338 0.62 -0.42 -17.81
N ALA A 339 1.16 -1.50 -17.23
CA ALA A 339 0.36 -2.50 -16.52
C ALA A 339 -0.37 -1.90 -15.30
N VAL A 340 0.35 -1.11 -14.49
CA VAL A 340 -0.21 -0.43 -13.32
C VAL A 340 -1.24 0.61 -13.72
N SER A 341 -0.93 1.44 -14.72
CA SER A 341 -1.86 2.47 -15.22
C SER A 341 -3.12 1.85 -15.82
N PHE A 342 -2.98 0.75 -16.56
CA PHE A 342 -4.13 0.03 -17.11
C PHE A 342 -5.08 -0.40 -15.98
N LEU A 343 -4.54 -1.07 -14.95
CA LEU A 343 -5.35 -1.55 -13.84
C LEU A 343 -5.97 -0.40 -13.05
N LEU A 344 -5.19 0.64 -12.74
CA LEU A 344 -5.64 1.83 -12.02
C LEU A 344 -6.81 2.52 -12.73
N LEU A 345 -6.69 2.73 -14.04
CA LEU A 345 -7.71 3.43 -14.82
C LEU A 345 -8.99 2.60 -15.01
N HIS A 346 -8.86 1.29 -15.24
CA HIS A 346 -10.02 0.42 -15.44
C HIS A 346 -10.74 0.05 -14.14
N SER A 347 -10.04 0.04 -13.00
CA SER A 347 -10.63 -0.38 -11.73
C SER A 347 -11.07 0.79 -10.84
N LEU A 348 -10.40 1.95 -10.90
CA LEU A 348 -10.65 3.09 -10.00
C LEU A 348 -11.16 4.35 -10.73
N PHE A 349 -10.50 4.78 -11.82
CA PHE A 349 -10.79 6.12 -12.38
C PHE A 349 -11.91 6.17 -13.42
N ASN A 350 -11.98 5.22 -14.35
CA ASN A 350 -12.99 5.25 -15.41
C ASN A 350 -13.44 3.82 -15.78
N PRO A 351 -14.27 3.21 -14.91
CA PRO A 351 -14.70 1.83 -15.08
C PRO A 351 -15.79 1.62 -16.15
N SER A 352 -16.54 2.67 -16.53
CA SER A 352 -17.75 2.57 -17.37
C SER A 352 -17.69 3.31 -18.71
N SER A 353 -16.54 3.82 -19.15
CA SER A 353 -16.26 4.61 -20.39
C SER A 353 -16.78 6.03 -20.46
N THR A 354 -17.71 6.42 -19.60
CA THR A 354 -18.43 7.66 -19.84
C THR A 354 -17.65 8.84 -19.25
N PHE A 355 -17.19 9.76 -20.09
CA PHE A 355 -16.76 11.09 -19.65
C PHE A 355 -17.85 11.82 -18.83
N SER A 356 -19.12 11.37 -18.91
CA SER A 356 -20.21 11.78 -18.01
C SER A 356 -19.97 11.40 -16.54
N ALA A 357 -19.17 10.38 -16.24
CA ALA A 357 -18.73 10.06 -14.89
C ALA A 357 -17.86 11.19 -14.29
N ILE A 358 -17.28 12.08 -15.10
CA ILE A 358 -16.63 13.30 -14.59
C ILE A 358 -17.67 14.21 -13.90
N ASN A 359 -18.88 14.31 -14.44
CA ASN A 359 -19.97 15.09 -13.83
C ASN A 359 -20.73 14.32 -12.72
N GLU A 360 -20.80 12.99 -12.80
CA GLU A 360 -21.60 12.17 -11.88
C GLU A 360 -20.80 11.53 -10.73
N SER A 361 -19.46 11.47 -10.83
CA SER A 361 -18.60 10.90 -9.80
C SER A 361 -17.65 11.98 -9.22
N PRO A 362 -17.84 12.38 -7.94
CA PRO A 362 -16.91 13.28 -7.23
C PRO A 362 -15.43 12.89 -7.33
N PRO A 363 -15.03 11.59 -7.33
CA PRO A 363 -13.63 11.20 -7.43
C PRO A 363 -12.93 11.70 -8.70
N THR A 364 -13.59 11.66 -9.85
CA THR A 364 -12.97 11.97 -11.14
C THR A 364 -12.76 13.47 -11.33
N THR A 365 -13.75 14.30 -10.95
CA THR A 365 -13.60 15.76 -10.93
C THR A 365 -12.55 16.20 -9.90
N ASN A 366 -12.54 15.59 -8.71
CA ASN A 366 -11.52 15.88 -7.70
C ASN A 366 -10.12 15.50 -8.18
N THR A 367 -9.98 14.39 -8.92
CA THR A 367 -8.71 14.00 -9.55
C THR A 367 -8.23 15.04 -10.54
N LEU A 368 -9.11 15.56 -11.39
CA LEU A 368 -8.78 16.62 -12.35
C LEU A 368 -8.41 17.92 -11.64
N ILE A 369 -9.11 18.29 -10.56
CA ILE A 369 -8.78 19.44 -9.72
C ILE A 369 -7.40 19.26 -9.10
N ILE A 370 -7.08 18.07 -8.56
CA ILE A 370 -5.79 17.77 -7.94
C ILE A 370 -4.68 17.75 -8.98
N LEU A 371 -4.90 17.16 -10.15
CA LEU A 371 -3.97 17.19 -11.26
C LEU A 371 -3.71 18.64 -11.70
N GLY A 372 -4.77 19.44 -11.83
CA GLY A 372 -4.68 20.87 -12.13
C GLY A 372 -3.92 21.65 -11.05
N ALA A 373 -4.20 21.40 -9.77
CA ALA A 373 -3.51 22.01 -8.65
C ALA A 373 -2.04 21.59 -8.56
N PHE A 374 -1.72 20.32 -8.86
CA PHE A 374 -0.36 19.81 -8.88
C PHE A 374 0.45 20.44 -10.01
N VAL A 375 -0.13 20.56 -11.21
CA VAL A 375 0.46 21.31 -12.31
C VAL A 375 0.65 22.77 -11.94
N GLY A 376 -0.38 23.41 -11.39
CA GLY A 376 -0.33 24.80 -10.94
C GLY A 376 0.75 25.04 -9.89
N MET A 377 0.89 24.14 -8.91
CA MET A 377 1.94 24.21 -7.89
C MET A 377 3.32 24.00 -8.49
N SER A 378 3.47 23.09 -9.45
CA SER A 378 4.73 22.86 -10.17
C SER A 378 5.17 24.10 -10.95
N PHE A 379 4.24 24.76 -11.65
CA PHE A 379 4.49 26.03 -12.32
C PHE A 379 4.79 27.17 -11.33
N PHE A 380 4.08 27.24 -10.21
CA PHE A 380 4.30 28.24 -9.17
C PHE A 380 5.70 28.11 -8.57
N VAL A 381 6.08 26.90 -8.15
CA VAL A 381 7.41 26.61 -7.57
C VAL A 381 8.51 26.94 -8.57
N TRP A 382 8.35 26.53 -9.83
CA TRP A 382 9.27 26.89 -10.90
C TRP A 382 9.38 28.41 -11.11
N GLY A 383 8.26 29.12 -11.15
CA GLY A 383 8.21 30.57 -11.30
C GLY A 383 8.91 31.31 -10.17
N VAL A 384 8.66 30.92 -8.91
CA VAL A 384 9.31 31.49 -7.73
C VAL A 384 10.83 31.23 -7.76
N ALA A 385 11.26 30.02 -8.10
CA ALA A 385 12.68 29.69 -8.22
C ALA A 385 13.36 30.55 -9.30
N LYS A 386 12.73 30.69 -10.48
CA LYS A 386 13.22 31.51 -11.59
C LYS A 386 13.37 32.98 -11.19
N LEU A 387 12.37 33.56 -10.53
CA LEU A 387 12.39 34.96 -10.09
C LEU A 387 13.49 35.22 -9.06
N ARG A 388 13.70 34.31 -8.10
CA ARG A 388 14.79 34.42 -7.13
C ARG A 388 16.18 34.34 -7.76
N LEU A 389 16.37 33.50 -8.79
CA LEU A 389 17.64 33.39 -9.51
C LEU A 389 17.98 34.66 -10.30
N ASN A 390 16.99 35.27 -10.93
CA ASN A 390 17.19 36.54 -11.65
C ASN A 390 17.55 37.68 -10.69
N SER A 391 16.97 37.72 -9.49
CA SER A 391 17.29 38.73 -8.46
C SER A 391 18.68 38.58 -7.85
N LYS A 392 19.32 37.41 -7.91
CA LYS A 392 20.71 37.22 -7.45
C LYS A 392 21.75 37.55 -8.52
N ARG A 393 21.33 37.71 -9.78
CA ARG A 393 22.21 38.02 -10.93
C ARG A 393 22.19 39.51 -11.33
N ALA A 394 21.16 40.24 -10.93
CA ALA A 394 21.10 41.70 -10.96
C ALA A 394 21.71 42.25 -9.66
#